data_AF-F6K635-F1
#
_entry.id   AF-F6K635-F1
#
_cell.length_a   1.000
_cell.length_b   1.000
_cell.length_c   1.000
_cell.angle_alpha   90.00
_cell.angle_beta   90.00
_cell.angle_gamma   90.00
#
_symmetry.space_group_name_H-M   'P 1'
#
loop_
_entity.id
_entity.type
_entity.pdbx_description
1 polymer ?
#
loop_
_entity_poly.entity_id
_entity_poly.type
_entity_poly.pdbx_seq_one_letter_code
_entity_poly.pdbx_strand_id
1 'polypeptide(L)'
;RLHCTTAVMRSINDQVLFVDKRNPPVFEDMPDIDRTANESQTRLIIYMYKDSEVRGLAVTLSVKDGRMSTLSCKNKIISFEEMNPPENIDDIKSDLIFFQKRVPGHNKMEFESSLYEGHFLACQKEDDAFKLVLKR
;
A
#
# COMPACT_ATOMS: atom_id res chain seq x y z
N ARG A 1 -6.93 5.82 15.46
CA ARG A 1 -6.36 6.41 14.22
C ARG A 1 -5.91 7.84 14.50
N LEU A 2 -4.70 8.24 14.08
CA LEU A 2 -4.16 9.57 14.39
C LEU A 2 -4.47 10.61 13.30
N HIS A 3 -4.09 10.30 12.06
CA HIS A 3 -4.19 11.21 10.92
C HIS A 3 -4.20 10.40 9.62
N CYS A 4 -4.65 11.00 8.51
CA CYS A 4 -4.48 10.41 7.18
C CYS A 4 -3.87 11.39 6.20
N THR A 5 -3.04 10.88 5.30
CA THR A 5 -2.51 11.67 4.18
C THR A 5 -2.87 10.98 2.87
N THR A 6 -2.77 11.71 1.76
CA THR A 6 -2.87 11.12 0.44
C THR A 6 -1.51 11.12 -0.25
N ALA A 7 -1.23 10.10 -1.05
CA ALA A 7 0.02 9.97 -1.78
C ALA A 7 -0.18 9.18 -3.08
N VAL A 8 0.77 9.32 -3.99
CA VAL A 8 0.91 8.43 -5.15
C VAL A 8 2.10 7.53 -4.87
N MET A 9 1.89 6.21 -4.91
CA MET A 9 2.97 5.24 -4.76
C MET A 9 3.62 4.99 -6.12
N ARG A 10 4.95 5.05 -6.15
CA ARG A 10 5.75 4.80 -7.35
C ARG A 10 6.77 3.71 -7.09
N SER A 11 6.99 2.85 -8.08
CA SER A 11 8.09 1.88 -8.06
C SER A 11 9.44 2.61 -8.19
N ILE A 12 10.54 1.88 -8.04
CA ILE A 12 11.89 2.45 -8.27
C ILE A 12 12.11 2.88 -9.73
N ASN A 13 11.29 2.39 -10.65
CA ASN A 13 11.32 2.74 -12.07
C ASN A 13 10.31 3.85 -12.41
N ASP A 14 9.78 4.55 -11.41
CA ASP A 14 8.80 5.64 -11.54
C ASP A 14 7.41 5.23 -12.06
N GLN A 15 7.14 3.93 -12.14
CA GLN A 15 5.82 3.39 -12.50
C GLN A 15 4.83 3.62 -11.34
N VAL A 16 3.63 4.07 -11.65
CA VAL A 16 2.59 4.44 -10.67
C VAL A 16 1.76 3.22 -10.29
N LEU A 17 1.52 3.03 -9.00
CA LEU A 17 0.58 2.02 -8.52
C LEU A 17 -0.84 2.40 -8.98
N PHE A 18 -1.47 1.49 -9.71
CA PHE A 18 -2.85 1.56 -10.17
C PHE A 18 -3.65 0.43 -9.53
N VAL A 19 -4.81 0.78 -8.95
CA VAL A 19 -5.70 -0.15 -8.29
C VAL A 19 -7.02 -0.21 -9.03
N ASP A 20 -7.26 -1.34 -9.68
CA ASP A 20 -8.56 -1.69 -10.26
C ASP A 20 -9.30 -2.67 -9.33
N LYS A 21 -10.62 -2.55 -9.26
CA LYS A 21 -11.48 -3.43 -8.45
C LYS A 21 -11.50 -4.87 -8.95
N ARG A 22 -11.21 -5.09 -10.24
CA ARG A 22 -11.35 -6.40 -10.89
C ARG A 22 -10.03 -7.11 -11.10
N ASN A 23 -8.92 -6.39 -10.98
CA ASN A 23 -7.60 -6.88 -11.32
C ASN A 23 -6.64 -6.73 -10.14
N PRO A 24 -5.58 -7.55 -10.08
CA PRO A 24 -4.51 -7.34 -9.11
C PRO A 24 -3.93 -5.93 -9.22
N PRO A 25 -3.48 -5.32 -8.11
CA PRO A 25 -2.81 -4.02 -8.15
C PRO A 25 -1.51 -4.10 -8.95
N VAL A 26 -1.34 -3.18 -9.90
CA VAL A 26 -0.21 -3.15 -10.84
C VAL A 26 0.50 -1.80 -10.83
N PHE A 27 1.72 -1.79 -11.33
CA PHE A 27 2.52 -0.59 -11.56
C PHE A 27 2.60 -0.32 -13.07
N GLU A 28 2.21 0.87 -13.49
CA GLU A 28 2.16 1.26 -14.90
C GLU A 28 2.92 2.56 -15.16
N ASP A 29 3.48 2.69 -16.36
CA ASP A 29 4.00 3.97 -16.84
C ASP A 29 2.84 4.92 -17.09
N MET A 30 2.73 5.97 -16.28
CA MET A 30 1.58 6.88 -16.31
C MET A 30 2.00 8.35 -16.39
N PRO A 31 1.85 8.98 -17.56
CA PRO A 31 1.97 10.43 -17.72
C PRO A 31 1.00 11.21 -16.82
N ASP A 32 1.32 12.48 -16.54
CA ASP A 32 0.51 13.32 -15.63
C ASP A 32 -0.95 13.51 -16.09
N ILE A 33 -1.19 13.52 -17.41
CA ILE A 33 -2.54 13.64 -17.98
C ILE A 33 -3.39 12.40 -17.66
N ASP A 34 -2.82 11.21 -17.84
CA ASP A 34 -3.49 9.95 -17.58
C ASP A 34 -3.69 9.75 -16.07
N ARG A 35 -2.75 10.22 -15.25
CA ARG A 35 -2.89 10.20 -13.78
C ARG A 35 -4.07 11.05 -13.30
N THR A 36 -4.33 12.17 -13.96
CA THR A 36 -5.48 13.03 -13.58
C THR A 36 -6.80 12.34 -13.88
N ALA A 37 -6.88 11.63 -15.01
CA ALA A 37 -8.06 10.83 -15.35
C ALA A 37 -8.24 9.63 -14.40
N ASN A 38 -7.14 9.03 -13.93
CA ASN A 38 -7.10 7.86 -13.06
C ASN A 38 -6.88 8.23 -11.57
N GLU A 39 -7.20 9.45 -11.14
CA GLU A 39 -6.82 9.94 -9.81
C GLU A 39 -7.41 9.07 -8.69
N SER A 40 -8.67 8.62 -8.83
CA SER A 40 -9.33 7.79 -7.81
C SER A 40 -8.66 6.43 -7.61
N GLN A 41 -8.00 5.89 -8.63
CA GLN A 41 -7.38 4.57 -8.67
C GLN A 41 -5.88 4.61 -8.36
N THR A 42 -5.25 5.79 -8.45
CA THR A 42 -3.80 5.99 -8.25
C THR A 42 -3.46 6.76 -6.98
N ARG A 43 -4.44 7.43 -6.37
CA ARG A 43 -4.28 8.15 -5.11
C ARG A 43 -4.57 7.23 -3.92
N LEU A 44 -3.50 6.82 -3.23
CA LEU A 44 -3.62 6.13 -1.97
C LEU A 44 -3.96 7.09 -0.84
N ILE A 45 -4.77 6.62 0.09
CA ILE A 45 -5.04 7.23 1.38
C ILE A 45 -4.29 6.41 2.43
N ILE A 46 -3.30 7.02 3.05
CA ILE A 46 -2.44 6.39 4.07
C ILE A 46 -2.96 6.81 5.44
N TYR A 47 -3.57 5.87 6.16
CA TYR A 47 -4.02 6.12 7.53
C TYR A 47 -2.94 5.71 8.50
N MET A 48 -2.59 6.62 9.40
CA MET A 48 -1.53 6.43 10.39
C MET A 48 -2.13 6.11 11.74
N TYR A 49 -1.55 5.13 12.40
CA TYR A 49 -1.97 4.66 13.71
C TYR A 49 -0.90 4.94 14.75
N LYS A 50 -1.35 5.13 15.98
CA LYS A 50 -0.43 5.23 17.11
C LYS A 50 0.06 3.82 17.38
N ASP A 51 1.34 3.61 17.18
CA ASP A 51 2.02 2.37 17.55
C ASP A 51 3.00 2.68 18.69
N SER A 52 3.06 1.78 19.65
CA SER A 52 4.00 1.80 20.77
C SER A 52 5.34 1.16 20.41
N GLU A 53 5.44 0.45 19.28
CA GLU A 53 6.64 -0.28 18.86
C GLU A 53 7.59 0.55 18.00
N VAL A 54 8.90 0.33 18.15
CA VAL A 54 9.97 1.05 17.42
C VAL A 54 10.14 0.52 15.98
N ARG A 55 9.22 -0.31 15.50
CA ARG A 55 9.35 -1.07 14.24
C ARG A 55 8.90 -0.30 13.00
N GLY A 56 8.70 1.01 13.09
CA GLY A 56 8.22 1.86 12.00
C GLY A 56 6.83 2.45 12.29
N LEU A 57 6.33 3.28 11.37
CA LEU A 57 5.00 3.88 11.53
C LEU A 57 3.93 2.90 11.05
N ALA A 58 3.05 2.45 11.95
CA ALA A 58 1.92 1.59 11.58
C ALA A 58 0.93 2.34 10.68
N VAL A 59 0.67 1.78 9.50
CA VAL A 59 -0.23 2.35 8.50
C VAL A 59 -1.15 1.31 7.87
N THR A 60 -2.32 1.75 7.42
CA THR A 60 -3.09 1.08 6.37
C THR A 60 -3.00 1.88 5.08
N LEU A 61 -3.08 1.19 3.95
CA LEU A 61 -3.10 1.77 2.62
C LEU A 61 -4.46 1.51 2.01
N SER A 62 -5.21 2.57 1.69
CA SER A 62 -6.54 2.46 1.10
C SER A 62 -6.62 3.21 -0.22
N VAL A 63 -7.61 2.86 -1.04
CA VAL A 63 -8.00 3.59 -2.26
C VAL A 63 -9.50 3.88 -2.19
N LYS A 64 -9.93 5.02 -2.75
CA LYS A 64 -11.34 5.37 -2.82
C LYS A 64 -11.75 5.60 -4.27
N ASP A 65 -12.10 4.51 -4.93
CA ASP A 65 -12.72 4.51 -6.25
C ASP A 65 -14.19 4.08 -6.12
N GLY A 66 -15.12 5.04 -5.97
CA GLY A 66 -16.52 4.77 -5.64
C GLY A 66 -16.74 4.29 -4.20
N ARG A 67 -16.23 3.11 -3.83
CA ARG A 67 -16.20 2.58 -2.46
C ARG A 67 -14.77 2.55 -1.92
N MET A 68 -14.63 2.51 -0.60
CA MET A 68 -13.33 2.38 0.05
C MET A 68 -12.85 0.95 -0.05
N SER A 69 -11.61 0.75 -0.47
CA SER A 69 -10.92 -0.53 -0.37
C SER A 69 -9.60 -0.36 0.36
N THR A 70 -9.23 -1.34 1.18
CA THR A 70 -8.01 -1.31 2.00
C THR A 70 -7.13 -2.50 1.66
N LEU A 71 -5.83 -2.25 1.54
CA LEU A 71 -4.81 -3.25 1.23
C LEU A 71 -4.75 -4.31 2.33
N SER A 72 -4.86 -5.57 1.95
CA SER A 72 -4.63 -6.74 2.78
C SER A 72 -3.47 -7.56 2.21
N CYS A 73 -2.73 -8.20 3.11
CA CYS A 73 -1.74 -9.22 2.78
C CYS A 73 -2.14 -10.62 3.26
N LYS A 74 -3.44 -10.86 3.51
CA LYS A 74 -3.93 -12.13 4.07
C LYS A 74 -3.43 -13.32 3.25
N ASN A 75 -3.00 -14.38 3.94
CA ASN A 75 -2.36 -15.56 3.33
C ASN A 75 -1.14 -15.25 2.43
N LYS A 76 -0.44 -14.13 2.66
CA LYS A 76 0.66 -13.61 1.83
C LYS A 76 0.26 -13.21 0.40
N ILE A 77 -1.03 -13.04 0.16
CA ILE A 77 -1.57 -12.57 -1.12
C ILE A 77 -1.96 -11.11 -0.96
N ILE A 78 -1.51 -10.27 -1.88
CA ILE A 78 -1.87 -8.85 -1.90
C ILE A 78 -3.21 -8.68 -2.59
N SER A 79 -4.16 -8.03 -1.91
CA SER A 79 -5.45 -7.64 -2.45
C SER A 79 -5.94 -6.33 -1.84
N PHE A 80 -6.78 -5.60 -2.58
CA PHE A 80 -7.55 -4.47 -2.04
C PHE A 80 -8.96 -4.95 -1.75
N GLU A 81 -9.27 -5.13 -0.47
CA GLU A 81 -10.58 -5.62 -0.02
C GLU A 81 -11.53 -4.43 0.18
N GLU A 82 -12.78 -4.54 -0.26
CA GLU A 82 -13.80 -3.49 -0.11
C GLU A 82 -14.19 -3.32 1.36
N MET A 83 -13.44 -2.46 2.06
CA MET A 83 -13.67 -2.13 3.46
C MET A 83 -13.04 -0.79 3.83
N ASN A 84 -13.61 -0.16 4.84
CA ASN A 84 -12.98 0.99 5.48
C ASN A 84 -11.75 0.55 6.28
N PRO A 85 -10.72 1.39 6.38
CA PRO A 85 -9.61 1.16 7.29
C PRO A 85 -10.15 1.12 8.73
N PRO A 86 -9.55 0.30 9.62
CA PRO A 86 -10.01 0.19 11.01
C PRO A 86 -9.88 1.54 11.74
N GLU A 87 -10.77 1.81 12.69
CA GLU A 87 -10.67 3.03 13.51
C GLU A 87 -9.54 2.93 14.53
N ASN A 88 -9.34 1.75 15.10
CA ASN A 88 -8.31 1.42 16.07
C ASN A 88 -7.66 0.09 15.71
N ILE A 89 -6.40 -0.07 16.12
CA ILE A 89 -5.67 -1.33 16.01
C ILE A 89 -5.38 -1.81 17.42
N ASP A 90 -6.11 -2.82 17.86
CA ASP A 90 -5.99 -3.36 19.22
C ASP A 90 -4.93 -4.47 19.32
N ASP A 91 -4.53 -5.01 18.15
CA ASP A 91 -3.49 -6.03 18.00
C ASP A 91 -2.30 -5.44 17.21
N ILE A 92 -1.09 -5.82 17.61
CA ILE A 92 0.17 -5.49 16.95
C ILE A 92 0.32 -6.19 15.59
N LYS A 93 -0.52 -7.19 15.29
CA LYS A 93 -0.52 -7.91 14.01
C LYS A 93 -1.88 -7.83 13.32
N SER A 94 -1.87 -7.42 12.06
CA SER A 94 -3.03 -7.44 11.18
C SER A 94 -2.58 -7.61 9.74
N ASP A 95 -3.34 -8.34 8.95
CA ASP A 95 -3.13 -8.43 7.50
C ASP A 95 -3.29 -7.08 6.79
N LEU A 96 -3.93 -6.10 7.43
CA LEU A 96 -4.15 -4.76 6.90
C LEU A 96 -3.03 -3.76 7.26
N ILE A 97 -2.22 -4.09 8.28
CA ILE A 97 -1.24 -3.15 8.84
C ILE A 97 0.15 -3.42 8.31
N PHE A 98 0.78 -2.34 7.85
CA PHE A 98 2.16 -2.31 7.40
C PHE A 98 2.96 -1.28 8.21
N PHE A 99 4.21 -1.59 8.50
CA PHE A 99 5.16 -0.66 9.10
C PHE A 99 5.86 0.11 7.99
N GLN A 100 5.53 1.39 7.87
CA GLN A 100 6.19 2.31 6.95
C GLN A 100 7.53 2.78 7.55
N LYS A 101 8.62 2.57 6.81
CA LYS A 101 9.99 2.94 7.18
C LYS A 101 10.66 3.74 6.07
N ARG A 102 11.58 4.64 6.43
CA ARG A 102 12.52 5.23 5.46
C ARG A 102 13.70 4.29 5.29
N VAL A 103 14.14 4.11 4.05
CA VAL A 103 15.39 3.42 3.75
C VAL A 103 16.57 4.34 4.12
N PRO A 104 17.48 3.92 5.01
CA PRO A 104 18.64 4.73 5.39
C PRO A 104 19.45 5.19 4.17
N GLY A 105 19.76 6.48 4.10
CA GLY A 105 20.56 7.06 3.00
C GLY A 105 19.79 7.33 1.70
N HIS A 106 18.49 7.04 1.62
CA HIS A 106 17.68 7.28 0.42
C HIS A 106 16.36 7.99 0.75
N ASN A 107 15.80 8.72 -0.22
CA ASN A 107 14.42 9.22 -0.16
C ASN A 107 13.43 8.14 -0.64
N LYS A 108 13.51 6.94 -0.04
CA LYS A 108 12.69 5.77 -0.39
C LYS A 108 11.98 5.27 0.86
N MET A 109 10.80 4.68 0.66
CA MET A 109 10.01 4.09 1.72
C MET A 109 9.91 2.58 1.52
N GLU A 110 9.91 1.84 2.61
CA GLU A 110 9.60 0.41 2.67
C GLU A 110 8.36 0.20 3.54
N PHE A 111 7.60 -0.84 3.21
CA PHE A 111 6.36 -1.20 3.91
C PHE A 111 6.45 -2.67 4.29
N GLU A 112 6.75 -2.94 5.56
CA GLU A 112 6.83 -4.29 6.11
C GLU A 112 5.46 -4.75 6.62
N SER A 113 5.06 -5.99 6.36
CA SER A 113 3.84 -6.55 6.93
C SER A 113 3.95 -6.69 8.45
N SER A 114 2.93 -6.23 9.18
CA SER A 114 2.86 -6.51 10.63
C SER A 114 2.54 -7.98 10.93
N LEU A 115 1.83 -8.66 10.03
CA LEU A 115 1.45 -10.07 10.18
C LEU A 115 2.58 -11.03 9.81
N TYR A 116 3.34 -10.73 8.75
CA TYR A 116 4.43 -11.56 8.24
C TYR A 116 5.78 -10.84 8.35
N GLU A 117 6.44 -11.02 9.49
CA GLU A 117 7.74 -10.40 9.77
C GLU A 117 8.78 -10.70 8.67
N GLY A 118 9.55 -9.67 8.30
CA GLY A 118 10.53 -9.73 7.23
C GLY A 118 9.92 -9.86 5.83
N HIS A 119 8.61 -9.65 5.65
CA HIS A 119 8.00 -9.57 4.33
C HIS A 119 7.54 -8.14 4.04
N PHE A 120 7.82 -7.67 2.83
CA PHE A 120 7.65 -6.30 2.39
C PHE A 120 6.78 -6.22 1.14
N LEU A 121 6.11 -5.08 0.97
CA LEU A 121 5.52 -4.72 -0.32
C LEU A 121 6.62 -4.55 -1.37
N ALA A 122 6.45 -5.20 -2.51
CA ALA A 122 7.40 -5.17 -3.61
C ALA A 122 6.70 -5.01 -4.96
N CYS A 123 7.40 -4.39 -5.90
CA CYS A 123 7.04 -4.42 -7.32
C CYS A 123 7.76 -5.61 -7.96
N GLN A 124 7.00 -6.53 -8.55
CA GLN A 124 7.54 -7.71 -9.21
C GLN A 124 6.98 -7.84 -10.63
N LYS A 125 7.85 -8.04 -11.61
CA LYS A 125 7.43 -8.39 -12.96
C LYS A 125 6.94 -9.84 -12.98
N GLU A 126 5.69 -10.03 -13.39
CA GLU A 126 5.06 -11.32 -13.66
C GLU A 126 4.41 -11.24 -15.03
N ASP A 127 4.86 -12.10 -15.96
CA ASP A 127 4.51 -12.03 -17.37
C ASP A 127 4.79 -10.63 -17.94
N ASP A 128 3.77 -9.98 -18.51
CA ASP A 128 3.85 -8.64 -19.10
C ASP A 128 3.43 -7.53 -18.14
N ALA A 129 3.18 -7.83 -16.85
CA ALA A 129 2.72 -6.87 -15.85
C ALA A 129 3.70 -6.71 -14.69
N PHE A 130 3.77 -5.50 -14.12
CA PHE A 130 4.46 -5.25 -12.86
C PHE A 130 3.44 -5.26 -11.73
N LYS A 131 3.40 -6.31 -10.92
CA LYS A 131 2.40 -6.46 -9.85
C LYS A 131 2.93 -5.98 -8.51
N LEU A 132 2.03 -5.47 -7.68
CA LEU A 132 2.29 -5.28 -6.25
C LEU A 132 2.12 -6.62 -5.53
N VAL A 133 3.19 -7.09 -4.88
CA VAL A 133 3.24 -8.39 -4.21
C VAL A 133 3.82 -8.26 -2.80
N LEU A 134 3.67 -9.31 -2.00
CA LEU A 134 4.34 -9.45 -0.71
C LEU A 134 5.55 -10.37 -0.88
N LYS A 135 6.76 -9.89 -0.56
CA LYS A 135 8.00 -10.64 -0.75
C LYS A 135 8.91 -10.58 0.48
N ARG A 136 9.66 -11.64 0.72
CA ARG A 136 10.71 -11.66 1.76
C ARG A 136 11.99 -10.97 1.31
#